data_AF-A0A4P6V3Z0-F1
#
_entry.id   AF-A0A4P6V3Z0-F1
#
_cell.length_a   1.000
_cell.length_b   1.000
_cell.length_c   1.000
_cell.angle_alpha   90.00
_cell.angle_beta   90.00
_cell.angle_gamma   90.00
#
_symmetry.space_group_name_H-M   'P 1'
#
loop_
_entity.id
_entity.type
_entity.pdbx_description
1 polymer ?
#
loop_
_entity_poly.entity_id
_entity_poly.type
_entity_poly.pdbx_seq_one_letter_code
_entity_poly.pdbx_strand_id
1 'polypeptide(L)'
;MIEAGLYIAAGFLGAVLIAMMIAPAIWRRAVYLTRRRIEQSVPLTVSELQADKDRLRAEHAVAERKLEVALRKQRELATRQAGQISDLIETLKVRDETIAAREAMIGELNGRIDELGESLGRTEAELIATQLDLDTTNVSLNARSAELESTARQKAETERKLADAQARIEDQTRQIGSLEDRVGELREKLRAQQALVRTTRSEARQAAELLKTERARAAELDQRHERTIQQATDLEEKLARREKEIARLRDMRAGEEADLQEIEQRALDAEAERAALEEELGEMTVRFGRLSKLLGDREPEAVLAGYDARIARLETDLKTERQRTARLTAGDDGDGAGSEGDAVLREQIAALAAEIVNMASLLEGEASPIPALIAEADTGETDGPPSLAARIQALQRRAADLTGGGSAPQREKPARTNEADRDGAEARQRAESVSG
;
A
#
# COMPACT_ATOMS: atom_id res chain seq x y z
N MET A 1 19.71 -220.81 -52.09
CA MET A 1 18.92 -219.58 -51.76
C MET A 1 17.43 -219.85 -51.49
N ILE A 2 16.89 -221.06 -51.70
CA ILE A 2 15.47 -221.37 -51.44
C ILE A 2 15.19 -221.66 -49.94
N GLU A 3 16.16 -222.22 -49.22
CA GLU A 3 16.02 -222.59 -47.80
C GLU A 3 15.71 -221.40 -46.87
N ALA A 4 16.40 -220.26 -47.03
CA ALA A 4 16.13 -219.04 -46.25
C ALA A 4 14.72 -218.48 -46.52
N GLY A 5 14.22 -218.59 -47.76
CA GLY A 5 12.87 -218.17 -48.12
C GLY A 5 11.79 -219.00 -47.43
N LEU A 6 12.02 -220.31 -47.25
CA LEU A 6 11.07 -221.20 -46.59
C LEU A 6 10.96 -220.92 -45.08
N TYR A 7 12.07 -220.64 -44.40
CA TYR A 7 12.05 -220.25 -42.99
C TYR A 7 11.37 -218.91 -42.75
N ILE A 8 11.56 -217.92 -43.65
CA ILE A 8 10.86 -216.63 -43.57
C ILE A 8 9.35 -216.83 -43.80
N ALA A 9 8.96 -217.63 -44.80
CA ALA A 9 7.57 -217.92 -45.07
C ALA A 9 6.89 -218.67 -43.91
N ALA A 10 7.57 -219.67 -43.32
CA ALA A 10 7.07 -220.40 -42.16
C ALA A 10 6.99 -219.51 -40.91
N GLY A 11 7.99 -218.66 -40.67
CA GLY A 11 7.99 -217.68 -39.58
C GLY A 11 6.87 -216.64 -39.72
N PHE A 12 6.64 -216.14 -40.95
CA PHE A 12 5.54 -215.22 -41.25
C PHE A 12 4.19 -215.90 -41.05
N LEU A 13 4.02 -217.14 -41.54
CA LEU A 13 2.79 -217.91 -41.34
C LEU A 13 2.51 -218.13 -39.86
N GLY A 14 3.54 -218.48 -39.08
CA GLY A 14 3.45 -218.62 -37.62
C GLY A 14 3.08 -217.32 -36.91
N ALA A 15 3.69 -216.19 -37.28
CA ALA A 15 3.38 -214.88 -36.72
C ALA A 15 1.94 -214.43 -37.05
N VAL A 16 1.48 -214.66 -38.28
CA VAL A 16 0.10 -214.37 -38.69
C VAL A 16 -0.89 -215.23 -37.89
N LEU A 17 -0.60 -216.51 -37.69
CA LEU A 17 -1.45 -217.40 -36.90
C LEU A 17 -1.57 -216.92 -35.44
N ILE A 18 -0.46 -216.52 -34.81
CA ILE A 18 -0.45 -215.96 -33.45
C ILE A 18 -1.20 -214.62 -33.40
N ALA A 19 -0.97 -213.73 -34.38
CA ALA A 19 -1.67 -212.45 -34.45
C ALA A 19 -3.18 -212.64 -34.59
N MET A 20 -3.63 -213.60 -35.40
CA MET A 20 -5.03 -213.93 -35.59
C MET A 20 -5.68 -214.53 -34.33
N MET A 21 -4.90 -215.21 -33.49
CA MET A 21 -5.36 -215.70 -32.19
C MET A 21 -5.46 -214.60 -31.13
N ILE A 22 -4.55 -213.62 -31.13
CA ILE A 22 -4.49 -212.55 -30.12
C ILE A 22 -5.40 -211.35 -30.47
N ALA A 23 -5.56 -211.02 -31.75
CA ALA A 23 -6.39 -209.91 -32.24
C ALA A 23 -7.81 -209.87 -31.62
N PRO A 24 -8.58 -210.99 -31.58
CA PRO A 24 -9.91 -210.98 -30.98
C PRO A 24 -9.92 -210.73 -29.46
N ALA A 25 -8.82 -210.98 -28.74
CA ALA A 25 -8.72 -210.70 -27.31
C ALA A 25 -8.45 -209.22 -27.03
N ILE A 26 -7.53 -208.61 -27.80
CA ILE A 26 -7.21 -207.17 -27.69
C ILE A 26 -8.45 -206.34 -28.06
N TRP A 27 -9.16 -206.71 -29.13
CA TRP A 27 -10.36 -205.99 -29.56
C TRP A 27 -11.48 -206.02 -28.52
N ARG A 28 -11.76 -207.18 -27.91
CA ARG A 28 -12.73 -207.28 -26.81
C ARG A 28 -12.37 -206.38 -25.62
N ARG A 29 -11.08 -206.33 -25.25
CA ARG A 29 -10.61 -205.49 -24.14
C ARG A 29 -10.75 -204.00 -24.46
N ALA A 30 -10.42 -203.58 -25.68
CA ALA A 30 -10.56 -202.20 -26.13
C ALA A 30 -12.04 -201.75 -26.10
N VAL A 31 -12.95 -202.58 -26.63
CA VAL A 31 -14.41 -202.29 -26.63
C VAL A 31 -14.97 -202.20 -25.21
N TYR A 32 -14.53 -203.06 -24.28
CA TYR A 32 -14.98 -202.99 -22.90
C TYR A 32 -14.56 -201.69 -22.21
N LEU A 33 -13.30 -201.25 -22.39
CA LEU A 33 -12.80 -200.02 -21.78
C LEU A 33 -13.47 -198.77 -22.38
N THR A 34 -13.70 -198.72 -23.69
CA THR A 34 -14.41 -197.61 -24.31
C THR A 34 -15.87 -197.58 -23.89
N ARG A 35 -16.54 -198.74 -23.86
CA ARG A 35 -17.91 -198.86 -23.36
C ARG A 35 -18.03 -198.40 -21.91
N ARG A 36 -17.15 -198.88 -21.01
CA ARG A 36 -17.18 -198.50 -19.59
C ARG A 36 -16.88 -197.01 -19.36
N ARG A 37 -16.04 -196.40 -20.21
CA ARG A 37 -15.76 -194.95 -20.16
C ARG A 37 -16.97 -194.12 -20.61
N ILE A 38 -17.63 -194.55 -21.69
CA ILE A 38 -18.84 -193.89 -22.21
C ILE A 38 -19.98 -194.02 -21.19
N GLU A 39 -20.17 -195.21 -20.61
CA GLU A 39 -21.18 -195.47 -19.58
C GLU A 39 -20.99 -194.63 -18.31
N GLN A 40 -19.76 -194.19 -18.00
CA GLN A 40 -19.51 -193.27 -16.87
C GLN A 40 -19.70 -191.78 -17.23
N SER A 41 -19.61 -191.42 -18.51
CA SER A 41 -19.76 -190.04 -18.98
C SER A 41 -21.15 -189.69 -19.49
N VAL A 42 -21.99 -190.70 -19.76
CA VAL A 42 -23.32 -190.54 -20.33
C VAL A 42 -24.37 -190.94 -19.28
N PRO A 43 -25.35 -190.08 -18.97
CA PRO A 43 -26.44 -190.45 -18.08
C PRO A 43 -27.25 -191.59 -18.71
N LEU A 44 -27.30 -192.74 -18.04
CA LEU A 44 -27.96 -193.95 -18.55
C LEU A 44 -29.41 -194.06 -18.06
N THR A 45 -29.84 -193.21 -17.12
CA THR A 45 -31.19 -193.23 -16.58
C THR A 45 -31.99 -191.98 -16.99
N VAL A 46 -33.27 -192.18 -17.32
CA VAL A 46 -34.19 -191.09 -17.68
C VAL A 46 -34.34 -190.07 -16.54
N SER A 47 -34.21 -190.52 -15.27
CA SER A 47 -34.26 -189.67 -14.08
C SER A 47 -33.06 -188.71 -13.97
N GLU A 48 -31.85 -189.15 -14.30
CA GLU A 48 -30.66 -188.29 -14.29
C GLU A 48 -30.72 -187.24 -15.39
N LEU A 49 -31.18 -187.62 -16.60
CA LEU A 49 -31.37 -186.66 -17.70
C LEU A 49 -32.44 -185.61 -17.37
N GLN A 50 -33.51 -186.01 -16.66
CA GLN A 50 -34.51 -185.07 -16.17
C GLN A 50 -33.94 -184.14 -15.09
N ALA A 51 -33.13 -184.67 -14.16
CA ALA A 51 -32.47 -183.85 -13.14
C ALA A 51 -31.49 -182.83 -13.74
N ASP A 52 -30.68 -183.20 -14.73
CA ASP A 52 -29.77 -182.27 -15.41
C ASP A 52 -30.55 -181.22 -16.22
N LYS A 53 -31.64 -181.61 -16.86
CA LYS A 53 -32.54 -180.67 -17.56
C LYS A 53 -33.17 -179.68 -16.59
N ASP A 54 -33.67 -180.15 -15.45
CA ASP A 54 -34.29 -179.29 -14.44
C ASP A 54 -33.24 -178.45 -13.70
N ARG A 55 -32.01 -178.95 -13.53
CA ARG A 55 -30.85 -178.18 -13.05
C ARG A 55 -30.48 -177.06 -14.02
N LEU A 56 -30.35 -177.33 -15.32
CA LEU A 56 -30.08 -176.30 -16.33
C LEU A 56 -31.20 -175.26 -16.38
N ARG A 57 -32.46 -175.69 -16.30
CA ARG A 57 -33.61 -174.78 -16.17
C ARG A 57 -33.50 -173.90 -14.93
N ALA A 58 -33.10 -174.47 -13.79
CA ALA A 58 -32.91 -173.72 -12.55
C ALA A 58 -31.72 -172.74 -12.65
N GLU A 59 -30.59 -173.16 -13.22
CA GLU A 59 -29.42 -172.30 -13.45
C GLU A 59 -29.77 -171.12 -14.36
N HIS A 60 -30.48 -171.38 -15.48
CA HIS A 60 -30.96 -170.34 -16.37
C HIS A 60 -31.98 -169.42 -15.69
N ALA A 61 -32.94 -169.96 -14.95
CA ALA A 61 -33.92 -169.15 -14.21
C ALA A 61 -33.25 -168.27 -13.15
N VAL A 62 -32.23 -168.78 -12.44
CA VAL A 62 -31.45 -168.01 -11.46
C VAL A 62 -30.59 -166.94 -12.15
N ALA A 63 -29.95 -167.27 -13.27
CA ALA A 63 -29.15 -166.31 -14.04
C ALA A 63 -30.01 -165.19 -14.63
N GLU A 64 -31.14 -165.54 -15.24
CA GLU A 64 -32.15 -164.60 -15.73
C GLU A 64 -32.65 -163.72 -14.59
N ARG A 65 -33.03 -164.30 -13.44
CA ARG A 65 -33.47 -163.52 -12.29
C ARG A 65 -32.39 -162.58 -11.75
N LYS A 66 -31.12 -163.01 -11.70
CA LYS A 66 -29.99 -162.16 -11.30
C LYS A 66 -29.81 -160.98 -12.27
N LEU A 67 -29.90 -161.24 -13.58
CA LEU A 67 -29.84 -160.20 -14.61
C LEU A 67 -31.02 -159.23 -14.51
N GLU A 68 -32.24 -159.73 -14.31
CA GLU A 68 -33.41 -158.88 -14.08
C GLU A 68 -33.23 -157.98 -12.86
N VAL A 69 -32.75 -158.53 -11.74
CA VAL A 69 -32.51 -157.76 -10.51
C VAL A 69 -31.41 -156.71 -10.73
N ALA A 70 -30.32 -157.07 -11.39
CA ALA A 70 -29.25 -156.13 -11.74
C ALA A 70 -29.74 -155.02 -12.67
N LEU A 71 -30.53 -155.36 -13.69
CA LEU A 71 -31.13 -154.41 -14.63
C LEU A 71 -32.13 -153.48 -13.92
N ARG A 72 -32.96 -154.01 -13.01
CA ARG A 72 -33.85 -153.20 -12.17
C ARG A 72 -33.06 -152.22 -11.31
N LYS A 73 -31.98 -152.67 -10.65
CA LYS A 73 -31.11 -151.81 -9.83
C LYS A 73 -30.45 -150.71 -10.68
N GLN A 74 -29.96 -151.02 -11.87
CA GLN A 74 -29.37 -150.03 -12.77
C GLN A 74 -30.40 -149.03 -13.28
N ARG A 75 -31.61 -149.50 -13.64
CA ARG A 75 -32.72 -148.61 -14.02
C ARG A 75 -33.11 -147.67 -12.88
N GLU A 76 -33.20 -148.20 -11.66
CA GLU A 76 -33.50 -147.39 -10.48
C GLU A 76 -32.42 -146.33 -10.22
N LEU A 77 -31.14 -146.70 -10.29
CA LEU A 77 -30.02 -145.74 -10.19
C LEU A 77 -30.07 -144.68 -11.29
N ALA A 78 -30.28 -145.08 -12.54
CA ALA A 78 -30.41 -144.16 -13.66
C ALA A 78 -31.60 -143.20 -13.49
N THR A 79 -32.76 -143.68 -13.00
CA THR A 79 -33.90 -142.80 -12.71
C THR A 79 -33.63 -141.83 -11.58
N ARG A 80 -32.93 -142.26 -10.52
CA ARG A 80 -32.52 -141.37 -9.43
C ARG A 80 -31.53 -140.31 -9.90
N GLN A 81 -30.54 -140.71 -10.70
CA GLN A 81 -29.57 -139.78 -11.28
C GLN A 81 -30.23 -138.80 -12.26
N ALA A 82 -31.18 -139.25 -13.08
CA ALA A 82 -31.95 -138.39 -13.96
C ALA A 82 -32.79 -137.37 -13.17
N GLY A 83 -33.38 -137.79 -12.04
CA GLY A 83 -34.04 -136.87 -11.11
C GLY A 83 -33.09 -135.83 -10.54
N GLN A 84 -31.95 -136.26 -9.98
CA GLN A 84 -30.93 -135.35 -9.45
C GLN A 84 -30.39 -134.37 -10.50
N ILE A 85 -30.16 -134.82 -11.74
CA ILE A 85 -29.74 -133.95 -12.84
C ILE A 85 -30.84 -132.95 -13.18
N SER A 86 -32.11 -133.36 -13.17
CA SER A 86 -33.24 -132.46 -13.43
C SER A 86 -33.36 -131.39 -12.36
N ASP A 87 -33.24 -131.75 -11.08
CA ASP A 87 -33.22 -130.82 -9.95
C ASP A 87 -32.04 -129.84 -10.07
N LEU A 88 -30.84 -130.34 -10.41
CA LEU A 88 -29.66 -129.51 -10.62
C LEU A 88 -29.86 -128.53 -11.78
N ILE A 89 -30.43 -128.97 -12.90
CA ILE A 89 -30.75 -128.10 -14.04
C ILE A 89 -31.75 -127.01 -13.63
N GLU A 90 -32.76 -127.34 -12.84
CA GLU A 90 -33.71 -126.36 -12.32
C GLU A 90 -33.02 -125.34 -11.41
N THR A 91 -32.17 -125.80 -10.48
CA THR A 91 -31.42 -124.87 -9.63
C THR A 91 -30.47 -123.98 -10.42
N LEU A 92 -29.81 -124.50 -11.47
CA LEU A 92 -28.94 -123.70 -12.33
C LEU A 92 -29.74 -122.62 -13.07
N LYS A 93 -30.91 -122.94 -13.62
CA LYS A 93 -31.79 -121.95 -14.26
C LYS A 93 -32.16 -120.80 -13.32
N VAL A 94 -32.60 -121.12 -12.09
CA VAL A 94 -32.95 -120.10 -11.09
C VAL A 94 -31.72 -119.23 -10.73
N ARG A 95 -30.53 -119.84 -10.68
CA ARG A 95 -29.28 -119.10 -10.42
C ARG A 95 -28.90 -118.20 -11.59
N ASP A 96 -29.03 -118.68 -12.82
CA ASP A 96 -28.77 -117.88 -14.03
C ASP A 96 -29.74 -116.70 -14.12
N GLU A 97 -31.02 -116.90 -13.83
CA GLU A 97 -32.00 -115.81 -13.74
C GLU A 97 -31.65 -114.79 -12.65
N THR A 98 -31.18 -115.27 -11.48
CA THR A 98 -30.73 -114.39 -10.38
C THR A 98 -29.47 -113.61 -10.75
N ILE A 99 -28.52 -114.24 -11.46
CA ILE A 99 -27.30 -113.60 -11.94
C ILE A 99 -27.66 -112.53 -12.97
N ALA A 100 -28.49 -112.86 -13.96
CA ALA A 100 -28.95 -111.90 -14.96
C ALA A 100 -29.68 -110.70 -14.34
N ALA A 101 -30.54 -110.93 -13.34
CA ALA A 101 -31.21 -109.85 -12.61
C ALA A 101 -30.21 -108.96 -11.84
N ARG A 102 -29.18 -109.55 -11.22
CA ARG A 102 -28.14 -108.80 -10.52
C ARG A 102 -27.23 -108.03 -11.48
N GLU A 103 -26.87 -108.61 -12.62
CA GLU A 103 -26.10 -107.92 -13.66
C GLU A 103 -26.87 -106.72 -14.22
N ALA A 104 -28.18 -106.87 -14.45
CA ALA A 104 -29.04 -105.75 -14.83
C ALA A 104 -29.06 -104.65 -13.76
N MET A 105 -29.19 -105.02 -12.48
CA MET A 105 -29.15 -104.07 -11.36
C MET A 105 -27.79 -103.37 -11.23
N ILE A 106 -26.68 -104.09 -11.43
CA ILE A 106 -25.34 -103.51 -11.44
C ILE A 106 -25.20 -102.52 -12.60
N GLY A 107 -25.72 -102.85 -13.77
CA GLY A 107 -25.75 -101.95 -14.93
C GLY A 107 -26.53 -100.65 -14.62
N GLU A 108 -27.71 -100.76 -14.01
CA GLU A 108 -28.51 -99.60 -13.60
C GLU A 108 -27.78 -98.74 -12.56
N LEU A 109 -27.19 -99.37 -11.54
CA LEU A 109 -26.44 -98.66 -10.50
C LEU A 109 -25.20 -97.96 -11.07
N ASN A 110 -24.47 -98.60 -11.98
CA ASN A 110 -23.33 -97.98 -12.67
C ASN A 110 -23.78 -96.80 -13.52
N GLY A 111 -24.88 -96.94 -14.28
CA GLY A 111 -25.46 -95.83 -15.03
C GLY A 111 -25.82 -94.65 -14.12
N ARG A 112 -26.42 -94.92 -12.96
CA ARG A 112 -26.73 -93.90 -11.96
C ARG A 112 -25.49 -93.26 -11.34
N ILE A 113 -24.41 -94.02 -11.13
CA ILE A 113 -23.12 -93.49 -10.67
C ILE A 113 -22.54 -92.55 -11.72
N ASP A 114 -22.58 -92.92 -13.00
CA ASP A 114 -22.09 -92.08 -14.09
C ASP A 114 -22.92 -90.79 -14.23
N GLU A 115 -24.25 -90.88 -14.16
CA GLU A 115 -25.15 -89.72 -14.16
C GLU A 115 -24.89 -88.79 -12.97
N LEU A 116 -24.73 -89.36 -11.77
CA LEU A 116 -24.41 -88.58 -10.57
C LEU A 116 -23.03 -87.94 -10.68
N GLY A 117 -22.03 -88.67 -11.21
CA GLY A 117 -20.69 -88.16 -11.46
C GLY A 117 -20.69 -86.99 -12.46
N GLU A 118 -21.47 -87.09 -13.53
CA GLU A 118 -21.63 -86.00 -14.49
C GLU A 118 -22.35 -84.80 -13.85
N SER A 119 -23.41 -85.04 -13.07
CA SER A 119 -24.12 -83.97 -12.36
C SER A 119 -23.23 -83.26 -11.34
N LEU A 120 -22.40 -84.01 -10.60
CA LEU A 120 -21.43 -83.48 -9.65
C LEU A 120 -20.40 -82.63 -10.38
N GLY A 121 -19.81 -83.15 -11.46
CA GLY A 121 -18.84 -82.40 -12.27
C GLY A 121 -19.41 -81.12 -12.87
N ARG A 122 -20.68 -81.12 -13.31
CA ARG A 122 -21.39 -79.90 -13.75
C ARG A 122 -21.54 -78.90 -12.60
N THR A 123 -22.02 -79.34 -11.44
CA THR A 123 -22.20 -78.45 -10.28
C THR A 123 -20.86 -77.92 -9.74
N GLU A 124 -19.78 -78.70 -9.79
CA GLU A 124 -18.43 -78.27 -9.43
C GLU A 124 -17.91 -77.22 -10.41
N ALA A 125 -18.12 -77.41 -11.71
CA ALA A 125 -17.75 -76.43 -12.73
C ALA A 125 -18.55 -75.12 -12.57
N GLU A 126 -19.85 -75.20 -12.30
CA GLU A 126 -20.70 -74.05 -12.00
C GLU A 126 -20.26 -73.33 -10.71
N LEU A 127 -19.88 -74.09 -9.67
CA LEU A 127 -19.37 -73.51 -8.43
C LEU A 127 -18.05 -72.75 -8.67
N ILE A 128 -17.12 -73.32 -9.44
CA ILE A 128 -15.86 -72.65 -9.79
C ILE A 128 -16.12 -71.40 -10.63
N ALA A 129 -17.00 -71.47 -11.62
CA ALA A 129 -17.36 -70.32 -12.46
C ALA A 129 -17.99 -69.20 -11.63
N THR A 130 -18.94 -69.53 -10.76
CA THR A 130 -19.59 -68.53 -9.88
C THR A 130 -18.65 -67.97 -8.83
N GLN A 131 -17.68 -68.74 -8.32
CA GLN A 131 -16.60 -68.24 -7.46
C GLN A 131 -15.71 -67.24 -8.19
N LEU A 132 -15.31 -67.54 -9.43
CA LEU A 132 -14.51 -66.63 -10.26
C LEU A 132 -15.30 -65.33 -10.56
N ASP A 133 -16.59 -65.44 -10.88
CA ASP A 133 -17.46 -64.29 -11.09
C ASP A 133 -17.63 -63.46 -9.79
N LEU A 134 -17.72 -64.12 -8.63
CA LEU A 134 -17.79 -63.44 -7.34
C LEU A 134 -16.47 -62.71 -7.00
N ASP A 135 -15.33 -63.33 -7.27
CA ASP A 135 -14.02 -62.69 -7.06
C ASP A 135 -13.81 -61.50 -8.01
N THR A 136 -14.17 -61.64 -9.28
CA THR A 136 -14.06 -60.53 -10.25
C THR A 136 -15.01 -59.38 -9.91
N THR A 137 -16.25 -59.68 -9.50
CA THR A 137 -17.20 -58.66 -9.05
C THR A 137 -16.73 -57.98 -7.76
N ASN A 138 -16.18 -58.72 -6.80
CA ASN A 138 -15.57 -58.16 -5.59
C ASN A 138 -14.39 -57.24 -5.91
N VAL A 139 -13.50 -57.63 -6.82
CA VAL A 139 -12.40 -56.76 -7.28
C VAL A 139 -12.94 -55.48 -7.91
N SER A 140 -13.97 -55.60 -8.76
CA SER A 140 -14.61 -54.42 -9.38
C SER A 140 -15.31 -53.51 -8.36
N LEU A 141 -15.91 -54.10 -7.31
CA LEU A 141 -16.59 -53.36 -6.25
C LEU A 141 -15.58 -52.64 -5.36
N ASN A 142 -14.45 -53.28 -5.03
CA ASN A 142 -13.35 -52.66 -4.30
C ASN A 142 -12.68 -51.52 -5.11
N ALA A 143 -12.55 -51.69 -6.43
CA ALA A 143 -12.06 -50.62 -7.30
C ALA A 143 -13.03 -49.42 -7.30
N ARG A 144 -14.34 -49.68 -7.44
CA ARG A 144 -15.37 -48.63 -7.37
C ARG A 144 -15.45 -47.97 -5.99
N SER A 145 -15.28 -48.71 -4.90
CA SER A 145 -15.26 -48.11 -3.57
C SER A 145 -14.04 -47.22 -3.37
N ALA A 146 -12.87 -47.61 -3.88
CA ALA A 146 -11.67 -46.77 -3.87
C ALA A 146 -11.85 -45.49 -4.72
N GLU A 147 -12.50 -45.59 -5.88
CA GLU A 147 -12.87 -44.43 -6.70
C GLU A 147 -13.87 -43.51 -5.98
N LEU A 148 -14.87 -44.08 -5.31
CA LEU A 148 -15.82 -43.32 -4.50
C LEU A 148 -15.14 -42.61 -3.32
N GLU A 149 -14.22 -43.26 -2.63
CA GLU A 149 -13.42 -42.63 -1.58
C GLU A 149 -12.53 -41.50 -2.13
N SER A 150 -11.88 -41.72 -3.27
CA SER A 150 -11.04 -40.71 -3.93
C SER A 150 -11.86 -39.49 -4.34
N THR A 151 -13.01 -39.70 -4.98
CA THR A 151 -13.93 -38.62 -5.39
C THR A 151 -14.54 -37.92 -4.18
N ALA A 152 -14.85 -38.63 -3.09
CA ALA A 152 -15.29 -38.04 -1.83
C ALA A 152 -14.19 -37.16 -1.20
N ARG A 153 -12.92 -37.60 -1.22
CA ARG A 153 -11.78 -36.79 -0.76
C ARG A 153 -11.60 -35.54 -1.62
N GLN A 154 -11.67 -35.66 -2.95
CA GLN A 154 -11.60 -34.53 -3.87
C GLN A 154 -12.74 -33.54 -3.61
N LYS A 155 -13.96 -34.02 -3.41
CA LYS A 155 -15.12 -33.19 -3.06
C LYS A 155 -14.93 -32.48 -1.72
N ALA A 156 -14.46 -33.17 -0.68
CA ALA A 156 -14.18 -32.55 0.60
C ALA A 156 -13.07 -31.48 0.50
N GLU A 157 -12.07 -31.70 -0.35
CA GLU A 157 -11.01 -30.72 -0.60
C GLU A 157 -11.55 -29.49 -1.37
N THR A 158 -12.40 -29.68 -2.39
CA THR A 158 -13.01 -28.56 -3.12
C THR A 158 -14.00 -27.79 -2.25
N GLU A 159 -14.76 -28.46 -1.37
CA GLU A 159 -15.63 -27.82 -0.38
C GLU A 159 -14.81 -26.99 0.63
N ARG A 160 -13.67 -27.50 1.11
CA ARG A 160 -12.75 -26.72 1.96
C ARG A 160 -12.21 -25.49 1.23
N LYS A 161 -11.75 -25.65 -0.02
CA LYS A 161 -11.28 -24.53 -0.85
C LYS A 161 -12.38 -23.50 -1.08
N LEU A 162 -13.63 -23.94 -1.25
CA LEU A 162 -14.79 -23.06 -1.40
C LEU A 162 -15.07 -22.30 -0.10
N ALA A 163 -15.04 -22.98 1.05
CA ALA A 163 -15.21 -22.34 2.36
C ALA A 163 -14.10 -21.31 2.65
N ASP A 164 -12.84 -21.64 2.34
CA ASP A 164 -11.70 -20.72 2.47
C ASP A 164 -11.85 -19.51 1.53
N ALA A 165 -12.31 -19.72 0.30
CA ALA A 165 -12.58 -18.64 -0.65
C ALA A 165 -13.74 -17.75 -0.19
N GLN A 166 -14.81 -18.34 0.37
CA GLN A 166 -15.93 -17.59 0.95
C GLN A 166 -15.48 -16.76 2.15
N ALA A 167 -14.69 -17.33 3.07
CA ALA A 167 -14.13 -16.59 4.20
C ALA A 167 -13.25 -15.41 3.74
N ARG A 168 -12.41 -15.62 2.70
CA ARG A 168 -11.64 -14.52 2.09
C ARG A 168 -12.53 -13.44 1.48
N ILE A 169 -13.62 -13.81 0.81
CA ILE A 169 -14.58 -12.85 0.24
C ILE A 169 -15.26 -12.07 1.37
N GLU A 170 -15.66 -12.73 2.46
CA GLU A 170 -16.25 -12.06 3.62
C GLU A 170 -15.26 -11.08 4.26
N ASP A 171 -14.01 -11.48 4.45
CA ASP A 171 -12.95 -10.61 4.98
C ASP A 171 -12.67 -9.42 4.05
N GLN A 172 -12.61 -9.65 2.74
CA GLN A 172 -12.50 -8.57 1.75
C GLN A 172 -13.72 -7.64 1.79
N THR A 173 -14.92 -8.18 1.97
CA THR A 173 -16.15 -7.39 2.09
C THR A 173 -16.14 -6.54 3.37
N ARG A 174 -15.67 -7.09 4.50
CA ARG A 174 -15.44 -6.33 5.75
C ARG A 174 -14.40 -5.23 5.56
N GLN A 175 -13.30 -5.52 4.86
CA GLN A 175 -12.27 -4.52 4.54
C GLN A 175 -12.84 -3.41 3.66
N ILE A 176 -13.58 -3.75 2.61
CA ILE A 176 -14.26 -2.79 1.74
C ILE A 176 -15.20 -1.91 2.58
N GLY A 177 -16.05 -2.50 3.43
CA GLY A 177 -16.93 -1.72 4.32
C GLY A 177 -16.16 -0.77 5.25
N SER A 178 -15.06 -1.23 5.86
CA SER A 178 -14.23 -0.37 6.70
C SER A 178 -13.54 0.77 5.94
N LEU A 179 -13.14 0.53 4.68
CA LEU A 179 -12.58 1.55 3.80
C LEU A 179 -13.65 2.53 3.35
N GLU A 180 -14.86 2.06 3.05
CA GLU A 180 -16.01 2.89 2.73
C GLU A 180 -16.37 3.82 3.90
N ASP A 181 -16.41 3.29 5.13
CA ASP A 181 -16.62 4.08 6.36
C ASP A 181 -15.51 5.12 6.54
N ARG A 182 -14.24 4.74 6.30
CA ARG A 182 -13.11 5.66 6.39
C ARG A 182 -13.16 6.75 5.33
N VAL A 183 -13.57 6.41 4.11
CA VAL A 183 -13.83 7.38 3.03
C VAL A 183 -15.00 8.29 3.40
N GLY A 184 -16.04 7.77 4.03
CA GLY A 184 -17.14 8.55 4.61
C GLY A 184 -16.65 9.57 5.63
N GLU A 185 -15.88 9.12 6.62
CA GLU A 185 -15.28 9.96 7.67
C GLU A 185 -14.34 11.03 7.08
N LEU A 186 -13.50 10.67 6.10
CA LEU A 186 -12.63 11.62 5.41
C LEU A 186 -13.42 12.64 4.59
N ARG A 187 -14.51 12.23 3.93
CA ARG A 187 -15.41 13.14 3.22
C ARG A 187 -16.10 14.10 4.18
N GLU A 188 -16.53 13.64 5.36
CA GLU A 188 -17.09 14.52 6.38
C GLU A 188 -16.05 15.49 6.95
N LYS A 189 -14.84 15.02 7.25
CA LYS A 189 -13.72 15.89 7.66
C LYS A 189 -13.41 16.93 6.60
N LEU A 190 -13.39 16.55 5.31
CA LEU A 190 -13.18 17.48 4.20
C LEU A 190 -14.31 18.51 4.15
N ARG A 191 -15.58 18.11 4.28
CA ARG A 191 -16.73 19.03 4.33
C ARG A 191 -16.64 19.98 5.53
N ALA A 192 -16.27 19.48 6.71
CA ALA A 192 -16.09 20.27 7.92
C ALA A 192 -14.93 21.26 7.77
N GLN A 193 -13.79 20.83 7.22
CA GLN A 193 -12.66 21.71 6.92
C GLN A 193 -13.03 22.76 5.87
N GLN A 194 -13.75 22.39 4.81
CA GLN A 194 -14.25 23.34 3.82
C GLN A 194 -15.22 24.35 4.44
N ALA A 195 -16.10 23.94 5.36
CA ALA A 195 -16.99 24.83 6.10
C ALA A 195 -16.20 25.76 7.05
N LEU A 196 -15.17 25.25 7.73
CA LEU A 196 -14.27 26.06 8.56
C LEU A 196 -13.50 27.08 7.72
N VAL A 197 -12.98 26.69 6.55
CA VAL A 197 -12.32 27.63 5.63
C VAL A 197 -13.31 28.68 5.11
N ARG A 198 -14.58 28.32 4.85
CA ARG A 198 -15.61 29.29 4.45
C ARG A 198 -15.93 30.28 5.58
N THR A 199 -16.11 29.80 6.81
CA THR A 199 -16.41 30.64 7.97
C THR A 199 -15.24 31.55 8.30
N THR A 200 -14.03 31.01 8.47
CA THR A 200 -12.81 31.82 8.67
C THR A 200 -12.56 32.81 7.54
N ARG A 201 -12.85 32.46 6.28
CA ARG A 201 -12.76 33.42 5.16
C ARG A 201 -13.84 34.50 5.24
N SER A 202 -15.04 34.17 5.71
CA SER A 202 -16.11 35.17 5.93
C SER A 202 -15.80 36.08 7.11
N GLU A 203 -15.24 35.54 8.20
CA GLU A 203 -14.76 36.29 9.36
C GLU A 203 -13.58 37.17 8.97
N ALA A 204 -12.61 36.66 8.20
CA ALA A 204 -11.51 37.46 7.68
C ALA A 204 -12.00 38.59 6.76
N ARG A 205 -13.04 38.36 5.95
CA ARG A 205 -13.70 39.41 5.16
C ARG A 205 -14.37 40.45 6.05
N GLN A 206 -15.12 40.03 7.07
CA GLN A 206 -15.77 40.93 8.01
C GLN A 206 -14.73 41.74 8.80
N ALA A 207 -13.67 41.11 9.31
CA ALA A 207 -12.56 41.76 9.98
C ALA A 207 -11.83 42.73 9.05
N ALA A 208 -11.63 42.40 7.77
CA ALA A 208 -11.05 43.31 6.79
C ALA A 208 -11.94 44.53 6.51
N GLU A 209 -13.26 44.35 6.41
CA GLU A 209 -14.20 45.47 6.27
C GLU A 209 -14.24 46.33 7.54
N LEU A 210 -14.27 45.72 8.74
CA LEU A 210 -14.17 46.45 10.00
C LEU A 210 -12.85 47.24 10.09
N LEU A 211 -11.73 46.62 9.75
CA LEU A 211 -10.42 47.28 9.70
C LEU A 211 -10.42 48.42 8.68
N LYS A 212 -11.10 48.28 7.54
CA LYS A 212 -11.26 49.35 6.56
C LYS A 212 -12.10 50.50 7.11
N THR A 213 -13.19 50.22 7.81
CA THR A 213 -14.00 51.25 8.47
C THR A 213 -13.26 51.94 9.61
N GLU A 214 -12.51 51.20 10.43
CA GLU A 214 -11.67 51.76 11.49
C GLU A 214 -10.50 52.55 10.91
N ARG A 215 -9.87 52.11 9.82
CA ARG A 215 -8.87 52.90 9.09
C ARG A 215 -9.46 54.17 8.49
N ALA A 216 -10.69 54.12 7.96
CA ALA A 216 -11.38 55.31 7.45
C ALA A 216 -11.72 56.29 8.58
N ARG A 217 -12.17 55.79 9.75
CA ARG A 217 -12.39 56.58 10.96
C ARG A 217 -11.09 57.16 11.50
N ALA A 218 -10.02 56.39 11.54
CA ALA A 218 -8.70 56.84 11.93
C ALA A 218 -8.21 57.93 10.99
N ALA A 219 -8.34 57.76 9.67
CA ALA A 219 -8.01 58.79 8.69
C ALA A 219 -8.89 60.05 8.84
N GLU A 220 -10.18 59.91 9.17
CA GLU A 220 -11.05 61.05 9.48
C GLU A 220 -10.65 61.76 10.77
N LEU A 221 -10.28 61.00 11.82
CA LEU A 221 -9.76 61.54 13.06
C LEU A 221 -8.42 62.23 12.85
N ASP A 222 -7.50 61.65 12.08
CA ASP A 222 -6.24 62.27 11.69
C ASP A 222 -6.50 63.56 10.91
N GLN A 223 -7.46 63.58 10.00
CA GLN A 223 -7.85 64.80 9.29
C GLN A 223 -8.46 65.85 10.23
N ARG A 224 -9.24 65.45 11.25
CA ARG A 224 -9.76 66.36 12.27
C ARG A 224 -8.63 66.87 13.16
N HIS A 225 -7.69 66.01 13.56
CA HIS A 225 -6.51 66.38 14.31
C HIS A 225 -5.66 67.38 13.52
N GLU A 226 -5.41 67.14 12.24
CA GLU A 226 -4.71 68.07 11.34
C GLU A 226 -5.45 69.42 11.25
N ARG A 227 -6.78 69.42 11.12
CA ARG A 227 -7.57 70.66 11.15
C ARG A 227 -7.47 71.39 12.50
N THR A 228 -7.49 70.67 13.62
CA THR A 228 -7.32 71.29 14.95
C THR A 228 -5.90 71.80 15.17
N ILE A 229 -4.89 71.12 14.61
CA ILE A 229 -3.50 71.57 14.62
C ILE A 229 -3.38 72.86 13.79
N GLN A 230 -3.96 72.90 12.58
CA GLN A 230 -4.00 74.12 11.76
C GLN A 230 -4.73 75.27 12.47
N GLN A 231 -5.85 74.98 13.15
CA GLN A 231 -6.54 75.98 13.98
C GLN A 231 -5.67 76.44 15.16
N ALA A 232 -4.92 75.53 15.79
CA ALA A 232 -3.99 75.87 16.86
C ALA A 232 -2.84 76.73 16.34
N THR A 233 -2.22 76.40 15.20
CA THR A 233 -1.15 77.21 14.59
C THR A 233 -1.67 78.58 14.14
N ASP A 234 -2.89 78.67 13.61
CA ASP A 234 -3.51 79.97 13.27
C ASP A 234 -3.78 80.82 14.51
N LEU A 235 -4.18 80.20 15.63
CA LEU A 235 -4.37 80.87 16.91
C LEU A 235 -3.02 81.28 17.54
N GLU A 236 -2.00 80.43 17.45
CA GLU A 236 -0.64 80.74 17.87
C GLU A 236 -0.05 81.89 17.03
N GLU A 237 -0.26 81.93 15.72
CA GLU A 237 0.12 83.07 14.88
C GLU A 237 -0.62 84.34 15.27
N LYS A 238 -1.92 84.25 15.58
CA LYS A 238 -2.70 85.41 16.07
C LYS A 238 -2.19 85.89 17.43
N LEU A 239 -1.84 84.98 18.33
CA LEU A 239 -1.21 85.30 19.61
C LEU A 239 0.16 85.93 19.40
N ALA A 240 1.01 85.38 18.54
CA ALA A 240 2.32 85.94 18.21
C ALA A 240 2.22 87.35 17.59
N ARG A 241 1.19 87.62 16.77
CA ARG A 241 0.91 88.97 16.26
C ARG A 241 0.49 89.92 17.38
N ARG A 242 -0.34 89.47 18.32
CA ARG A 242 -0.75 90.26 19.49
C ARG A 242 0.40 90.50 20.47
N GLU A 243 1.28 89.53 20.66
CA GLU A 243 2.51 89.68 21.43
C GLU A 243 3.47 90.68 20.78
N LYS A 244 3.61 90.67 19.45
CA LYS A 244 4.37 91.69 18.71
C LYS A 244 3.76 93.09 18.80
N GLU A 245 2.43 93.22 18.80
CA GLU A 245 1.75 94.50 19.06
C GLU A 245 1.95 94.99 20.50
N ILE A 246 1.90 94.09 21.49
CA ILE A 246 2.19 94.41 22.89
C ILE A 246 3.66 94.83 23.07
N ALA A 247 4.61 94.19 22.37
CA ALA A 247 6.01 94.60 22.36
C ALA A 247 6.18 96.02 21.80
N ARG A 248 5.55 96.35 20.67
CA ARG A 248 5.57 97.71 20.11
C ARG A 248 4.97 98.77 21.04
N LEU A 249 3.89 98.44 21.74
CA LEU A 249 3.27 99.34 22.72
C LEU A 249 4.12 99.52 23.99
N ARG A 250 4.95 98.51 24.36
CA ARG A 250 5.95 98.66 25.42
C ARG A 250 7.12 99.54 25.00
N ASP A 251 7.61 99.39 23.76
CA ASP A 251 8.70 100.21 23.24
C ASP A 251 8.28 101.69 23.08
N MET A 252 7.02 101.95 22.68
CA MET A 252 6.47 103.32 22.67
C MET A 252 6.40 103.94 24.08
N ARG A 253 6.00 103.17 25.10
CA ARG A 253 6.02 103.65 26.49
C ARG A 253 7.42 103.91 27.03
N ALA A 254 8.40 103.09 26.66
CA ALA A 254 9.79 103.29 27.07
C ALA A 254 10.40 104.57 26.44
N GLY A 255 9.96 104.95 25.24
CA GLY A 255 10.30 106.23 24.62
C GLY A 255 9.70 107.43 25.34
N GLU A 256 8.41 107.37 25.71
CA GLU A 256 7.75 108.44 26.46
C GLU A 256 8.31 108.61 27.89
N GLU A 257 8.75 107.54 28.54
CA GLU A 257 9.40 107.59 29.86
C GLU A 257 10.83 108.17 29.80
N ALA A 258 11.56 107.99 28.69
CA ALA A 258 12.88 108.59 28.49
C ALA A 258 12.79 110.12 28.26
N ASP A 259 11.80 110.58 27.51
CA ASP A 259 11.56 112.01 27.26
C ASP A 259 11.11 112.75 28.55
N LEU A 260 10.40 112.08 29.45
CA LEU A 260 10.02 112.61 30.76
C LEU A 260 11.22 112.77 31.71
N GLN A 261 12.18 111.83 31.69
CA GLN A 261 13.38 111.90 32.52
C GLN A 261 14.37 112.98 32.06
N GLU A 262 14.45 113.28 30.76
CA GLU A 262 15.29 114.37 30.22
C GLU A 262 14.73 115.76 30.58
N ILE A 263 13.42 115.91 30.66
CA ILE A 263 12.75 117.15 31.09
C ILE A 263 12.89 117.36 32.61
N GLU A 264 12.88 116.29 33.41
CA GLU A 264 13.07 116.35 34.87
C GLU A 264 14.51 116.77 35.25
N GLN A 265 15.53 116.30 34.52
CA GLN A 265 16.92 116.73 34.78
C GLN A 265 17.16 118.21 34.40
N ARG A 266 16.54 118.71 33.32
CA ARG A 266 16.61 120.13 32.96
C ARG A 266 15.91 121.07 33.94
N ALA A 267 14.94 120.57 34.71
CA ALA A 267 14.26 121.36 35.75
C ALA A 267 15.11 121.47 37.04
N LEU A 268 15.82 120.41 37.42
CA LEU A 268 16.66 120.38 38.62
C LEU A 268 17.92 121.26 38.48
N ASP A 269 18.52 121.33 37.29
CA ASP A 269 19.68 122.19 37.02
C ASP A 269 19.30 123.69 37.04
N ALA A 270 18.09 124.04 36.60
CA ALA A 270 17.58 125.42 36.61
C ALA A 270 17.15 125.92 38.00
N GLU A 271 16.78 125.01 38.92
CA GLU A 271 16.47 125.33 40.32
C GLU A 271 17.74 125.54 41.17
N ALA A 272 18.84 124.83 40.85
CA ALA A 272 20.12 124.98 41.53
C ALA A 272 20.81 126.33 41.26
N GLU A 273 20.67 126.90 40.05
CA GLU A 273 21.21 128.22 39.71
C GLU A 273 20.40 129.38 40.30
N ARG A 274 19.11 129.16 40.63
CA ARG A 274 18.26 130.17 41.31
C ARG A 274 18.49 130.23 42.82
N ALA A 275 18.84 129.11 43.46
CA ALA A 275 19.14 129.07 44.90
C ALA A 275 20.44 129.81 45.27
N ALA A 276 21.45 129.83 44.39
CA ALA A 276 22.74 130.51 44.63
C ALA A 276 22.65 132.04 44.55
N LEU A 277 21.65 132.60 43.84
CA LEU A 277 21.45 134.05 43.68
C LEU A 277 20.51 134.65 44.76
N GLU A 278 19.73 133.83 45.46
CA GLU A 278 18.85 134.26 46.57
C GLU A 278 19.58 134.35 47.93
N GLU A 279 20.74 133.72 48.09
CA GLU A 279 21.55 133.76 49.33
C GLU A 279 22.36 135.07 49.49
N GLU A 280 22.79 135.72 48.39
CA GLU A 280 23.52 137.01 48.44
C GLU A 280 22.62 138.23 48.70
N LEU A 281 21.30 138.14 48.45
CA LEU A 281 20.34 139.26 48.66
C LEU A 281 19.73 139.30 50.08
N GLY A 282 19.94 138.25 50.89
CA GLY A 282 19.46 138.16 52.28
C GLY A 282 20.30 138.91 53.31
N GLU A 283 21.57 139.24 53.02
CA GLU A 283 22.51 139.73 54.03
C GLU A 283 22.62 141.28 54.17
N MET A 284 22.09 142.08 53.24
CA MET A 284 22.18 143.56 53.34
C MET A 284 20.84 144.29 53.51
N THR A 285 19.71 143.61 53.29
CA THR A 285 18.35 144.09 53.62
C THR A 285 18.10 144.14 55.14
N VAL A 286 18.83 143.34 55.93
CA VAL A 286 18.81 143.39 57.41
C VAL A 286 19.57 144.61 57.98
N ARG A 287 20.40 145.29 57.18
CA ARG A 287 21.07 146.55 57.58
C ARG A 287 20.18 147.79 57.42
N PHE A 288 19.21 147.76 56.50
CA PHE A 288 18.29 148.89 56.26
C PHE A 288 17.09 148.95 57.21
N GLY A 289 16.75 147.86 57.90
CA GLY A 289 15.68 147.83 58.90
C GLY A 289 15.96 148.60 60.20
N ARG A 290 17.21 148.99 60.48
CA ARG A 290 17.58 149.66 61.75
C ARG A 290 17.74 151.18 61.65
N LEU A 291 17.72 151.76 60.45
CA LEU A 291 17.79 153.22 60.24
C LEU A 291 16.49 153.84 59.72
N SER A 292 15.41 153.06 59.67
CA SER A 292 14.03 153.49 59.34
C SER A 292 13.30 154.22 60.50
N LYS A 293 14.01 154.67 61.54
CA LYS A 293 13.41 155.42 62.67
C LYS A 293 13.83 156.89 62.80
N LEU A 294 14.50 157.46 61.79
CA LEU A 294 14.78 158.89 61.74
C LEU A 294 14.34 159.48 60.37
N LEU A 295 13.21 160.20 60.41
CA LEU A 295 12.54 160.96 59.34
C LEU A 295 11.92 160.10 58.23
N GLY A 296 10.63 160.16 57.91
CA GLY A 296 9.66 161.23 58.05
C GLY A 296 9.30 161.78 56.66
N ASP A 297 8.11 161.40 56.18
CA ASP A 297 7.31 161.97 55.07
C ASP A 297 7.77 161.87 53.59
N ARG A 298 6.78 161.43 52.79
CA ARG A 298 6.45 161.75 51.36
C ARG A 298 7.02 160.91 50.20
N GLU A 299 6.08 160.24 49.49
CA GLU A 299 5.74 160.24 48.03
C GLU A 299 6.86 160.47 46.99
N PRO A 300 6.87 159.78 45.80
CA PRO A 300 5.93 160.16 44.71
C PRO A 300 5.60 159.15 43.57
N GLU A 301 4.60 159.54 42.77
CA GLU A 301 4.31 159.18 41.38
C GLU A 301 5.35 159.69 40.34
N ALA A 302 5.22 159.20 39.09
CA ALA A 302 5.60 159.81 37.79
C ALA A 302 6.94 159.47 37.09
N VAL A 303 6.88 158.56 36.10
CA VAL A 303 7.52 158.64 34.74
C VAL A 303 6.74 157.70 33.78
N LEU A 304 5.67 158.10 33.09
CA LEU A 304 5.58 158.80 31.78
C LEU A 304 6.12 158.06 30.53
N ALA A 305 5.16 157.61 29.71
CA ALA A 305 4.89 158.11 28.35
C ALA A 305 6.03 158.16 27.31
N GLY A 306 6.33 157.02 26.68
CA GLY A 306 7.28 156.97 25.56
C GLY A 306 7.03 155.96 24.43
N TYR A 307 6.25 154.89 24.62
CA TYR A 307 6.36 153.74 23.70
C TYR A 307 5.07 153.23 23.05
N ASP A 308 3.94 153.90 23.26
CA ASP A 308 2.69 153.59 22.54
C ASP A 308 2.64 154.17 21.11
N ALA A 309 3.54 155.09 20.76
CA ALA A 309 3.59 155.69 19.41
C ALA A 309 4.44 154.90 18.39
N ARG A 310 5.19 153.88 18.83
CA ARG A 310 6.15 153.15 17.96
C ARG A 310 5.65 151.79 17.49
N ILE A 311 4.69 151.20 18.20
CA ILE A 311 4.10 149.90 17.84
C ILE A 311 3.07 150.08 16.71
N ALA A 312 2.27 151.15 16.73
CA ALA A 312 1.27 151.41 15.69
C ALA A 312 1.82 151.74 14.29
N ARG A 313 3.11 152.15 14.17
CA ARG A 313 3.77 152.38 12.86
C ARG A 313 4.39 151.11 12.27
N LEU A 314 4.74 150.13 13.10
CA LEU A 314 5.39 148.90 12.65
C LEU A 314 4.40 147.85 12.10
N GLU A 315 3.12 147.94 12.45
CA GLU A 315 2.09 147.05 11.91
C GLU A 315 1.63 147.45 10.49
N THR A 316 1.78 148.72 10.11
CA THR A 316 1.50 149.18 8.73
C THR A 316 2.58 148.80 7.74
N ASP A 317 3.84 148.65 8.19
CA ASP A 317 4.98 148.25 7.34
C ASP A 317 5.03 146.72 7.11
N LEU A 318 4.44 145.93 8.00
CA LEU A 318 4.33 144.46 7.84
C LEU A 318 3.30 144.02 6.78
N LYS A 319 2.38 144.92 6.40
CA LYS A 319 1.38 144.64 5.35
C LYS A 319 1.88 144.92 3.93
N THR A 320 2.88 145.78 3.76
CA THR A 320 3.43 146.14 2.44
C THR A 320 4.56 145.19 2.02
N GLU A 321 5.36 144.65 2.96
CA GLU A 321 6.43 143.69 2.64
C GLU A 321 5.94 142.26 2.37
N ARG A 322 4.77 141.86 2.87
CA ARG A 322 4.13 140.58 2.51
C ARG A 322 3.64 140.53 1.06
N GLN A 323 3.46 141.67 0.40
CA GLN A 323 3.13 141.72 -1.03
C GLN A 323 4.38 141.70 -1.94
N ARG A 324 5.59 141.85 -1.38
CA ARG A 324 6.87 141.75 -2.13
C ARG A 324 7.47 140.36 -2.14
N THR A 325 7.25 139.56 -1.08
CA THR A 325 7.77 138.18 -0.99
C THR A 325 7.00 137.17 -1.83
N ALA A 326 5.86 137.57 -2.40
CA ALA A 326 5.10 136.81 -3.40
C ALA A 326 5.67 136.88 -4.84
N ARG A 327 6.90 137.37 -5.07
CA ARG A 327 7.45 137.58 -6.43
C ARG A 327 8.87 137.10 -6.73
N LEU A 328 9.61 136.50 -5.80
CA LEU A 328 10.97 135.99 -6.10
C LEU A 328 11.23 134.66 -5.37
N THR A 329 10.87 133.59 -6.05
CA THR A 329 11.30 132.20 -5.85
C THR A 329 12.81 132.04 -5.54
N ALA A 330 13.15 131.18 -4.58
CA ALA A 330 14.29 130.25 -4.67
C ALA A 330 14.33 129.25 -3.48
N GLY A 331 14.45 127.95 -3.81
CA GLY A 331 14.69 126.83 -2.88
C GLY A 331 13.41 126.03 -2.59
N ASP A 332 12.96 125.17 -3.50
CA ASP A 332 13.45 123.78 -3.75
C ASP A 332 13.17 122.85 -2.57
N ASP A 333 12.16 121.99 -2.74
CA ASP A 333 12.05 120.61 -2.22
C ASP A 333 10.58 120.16 -2.31
N GLY A 334 10.28 119.35 -3.33
CA GLY A 334 8.93 118.83 -3.55
C GLY A 334 8.80 117.83 -4.69
N ASP A 335 8.78 116.56 -4.29
CA ASP A 335 7.86 115.50 -4.77
C ASP A 335 8.18 114.70 -6.06
N GLY A 336 8.38 113.39 -5.86
CA GLY A 336 7.61 112.33 -6.51
C GLY A 336 7.67 112.13 -8.02
N ALA A 337 8.72 111.48 -8.54
CA ALA A 337 8.66 110.68 -9.77
C ALA A 337 9.88 109.74 -9.92
N GLY A 338 9.60 108.43 -10.00
CA GLY A 338 10.37 107.40 -10.72
C GLY A 338 11.87 107.23 -10.43
N SER A 339 12.24 106.11 -9.80
CA SER A 339 13.38 105.33 -10.28
C SER A 339 13.44 103.95 -9.63
N GLU A 340 13.57 102.92 -10.47
CA GLU A 340 14.42 101.71 -10.30
C GLU A 340 14.24 100.77 -9.08
N GLY A 341 13.70 101.19 -7.94
CA GLY A 341 13.69 100.40 -6.69
C GLY A 341 12.84 99.13 -6.73
N ASP A 342 11.72 99.13 -7.46
CA ASP A 342 10.80 98.00 -7.52
C ASP A 342 11.23 96.92 -8.54
N ALA A 343 12.12 97.26 -9.47
CA ALA A 343 12.86 96.30 -10.29
C ALA A 343 14.04 95.72 -9.50
N VAL A 344 14.74 96.58 -8.74
CA VAL A 344 15.86 96.20 -7.87
C VAL A 344 15.41 95.26 -6.73
N LEU A 345 14.22 95.43 -6.15
CA LEU A 345 13.70 94.49 -5.15
C LEU A 345 13.39 93.10 -5.73
N ARG A 346 12.87 93.04 -6.97
CA ARG A 346 12.66 91.76 -7.70
C ARG A 346 13.98 91.10 -8.11
N GLU A 347 14.97 91.89 -8.52
CA GLU A 347 16.34 91.44 -8.80
C GLU A 347 17.00 90.86 -7.53
N GLN A 348 16.83 91.52 -6.38
CA GLN A 348 17.37 91.09 -5.09
C GLN A 348 16.73 89.80 -4.57
N ILE A 349 15.42 89.62 -4.75
CA ILE A 349 14.72 88.37 -4.38
C ILE A 349 15.15 87.21 -5.29
N ALA A 350 15.32 87.45 -6.59
CA ALA A 350 15.82 86.42 -7.52
C ALA A 350 17.30 86.06 -7.28
N ALA A 351 18.13 87.02 -6.86
CA ALA A 351 19.51 86.80 -6.47
C ALA A 351 19.63 86.00 -5.16
N LEU A 352 18.80 86.30 -4.16
CA LEU A 352 18.79 85.57 -2.88
C LEU A 352 18.30 84.12 -3.04
N ALA A 353 17.34 83.88 -3.95
CA ALA A 353 16.88 82.53 -4.29
C ALA A 353 17.96 81.69 -5.00
N ALA A 354 18.79 82.28 -5.86
CA ALA A 354 19.91 81.59 -6.49
C ALA A 354 21.04 81.25 -5.49
N GLU A 355 21.26 82.10 -4.49
CA GLU A 355 22.27 81.88 -3.44
C GLU A 355 21.86 80.77 -2.46
N ILE A 356 20.58 80.69 -2.09
CA ILE A 356 20.04 79.62 -1.22
C ILE A 356 20.07 78.25 -1.92
N VAL A 357 19.75 78.20 -3.23
CA VAL A 357 19.84 76.95 -4.02
C VAL A 357 21.29 76.51 -4.23
N ASN A 358 22.23 77.44 -4.40
CA ASN A 358 23.66 77.12 -4.44
C ASN A 358 24.18 76.58 -3.09
N MET A 359 23.76 77.18 -1.96
CA MET A 359 24.04 76.69 -0.60
C MET A 359 23.46 75.29 -0.35
N ALA A 360 22.25 75.00 -0.83
CA ALA A 360 21.67 73.66 -0.77
C ALA A 360 22.48 72.65 -1.62
N SER A 361 22.95 73.04 -2.81
CA SER A 361 23.79 72.17 -3.65
C SER A 361 25.17 71.85 -3.05
N LEU A 362 25.75 72.78 -2.28
CA LEU A 362 27.04 72.60 -1.60
C LEU A 362 26.93 71.78 -0.31
N LEU A 363 25.79 71.85 0.39
CA LEU A 363 25.51 71.09 1.61
C LEU A 363 25.10 69.63 1.32
N GLU A 364 24.45 69.37 0.19
CA GLU A 364 23.99 68.02 -0.20
C GLU A 364 25.08 67.14 -0.84
N GLY A 365 26.21 67.72 -1.31
CA GLY A 365 27.33 66.96 -1.89
C GLY A 365 26.95 66.16 -3.15
N GLU A 366 27.77 65.17 -3.55
CA GLU A 366 27.63 64.40 -4.81
C GLU A 366 26.30 63.61 -4.98
N ALA A 367 25.42 63.59 -3.97
CA ALA A 367 24.12 62.91 -4.03
C ALA A 367 22.93 63.83 -4.37
N SER A 368 23.15 65.14 -4.58
CA SER A 368 22.08 66.07 -4.93
C SER A 368 21.60 65.91 -6.38
N PRO A 369 20.29 65.83 -6.66
CA PRO A 369 19.73 65.87 -8.02
C PRO A 369 19.71 67.28 -8.64
N ILE A 370 20.08 68.31 -7.87
CA ILE A 370 20.02 69.72 -8.27
C ILE A 370 20.92 70.05 -9.49
N PRO A 371 22.17 69.54 -9.62
CA PRO A 371 23.00 69.78 -10.80
C PRO A 371 22.42 69.18 -12.09
N ALA A 372 21.75 68.02 -11.98
CA ALA A 372 21.10 67.36 -13.11
C ALA A 372 19.89 68.18 -13.60
N LEU A 373 19.08 68.70 -12.68
CA LEU A 373 17.92 69.55 -12.98
C LEU A 373 18.32 70.92 -13.56
N ILE A 374 19.47 71.47 -13.16
CA ILE A 374 20.00 72.73 -13.71
C ILE A 374 20.55 72.55 -15.14
N ALA A 375 21.11 71.37 -15.45
CA ALA A 375 21.61 71.05 -16.80
C ALA A 375 20.48 70.74 -17.79
N GLU A 376 19.36 70.18 -17.32
CA GLU A 376 18.20 69.83 -18.14
C GLU A 376 17.31 71.05 -18.48
N ALA A 377 17.43 72.14 -17.72
CA ALA A 377 16.61 73.35 -17.89
C ALA A 377 17.11 74.34 -18.97
N ASP A 378 18.23 74.07 -19.65
CA ASP A 378 18.94 75.06 -20.50
C ASP A 378 18.85 74.78 -22.02
N THR A 379 17.83 74.04 -22.47
CA THR A 379 17.60 73.76 -23.90
C THR A 379 16.42 74.51 -24.53
N GLY A 380 16.09 75.71 -24.02
CA GLY A 380 15.01 76.54 -24.54
C GLY A 380 15.42 78.00 -24.70
N GLU A 381 15.57 78.43 -25.95
CA GLU A 381 15.87 79.80 -26.38
C GLU A 381 14.87 80.85 -25.88
N THR A 382 15.42 82.06 -25.78
CA THR A 382 15.04 83.26 -25.04
C THR A 382 13.93 84.12 -25.67
N ASP A 383 13.04 84.66 -24.82
CA ASP A 383 12.73 86.09 -24.82
C ASP A 383 12.13 86.53 -23.45
N GLY A 384 13.01 86.90 -22.50
CA GLY A 384 12.66 87.33 -21.13
C GLY A 384 13.88 87.34 -20.18
N PRO A 385 13.81 88.05 -19.02
CA PRO A 385 14.96 88.24 -18.11
C PRO A 385 15.58 86.90 -17.63
N PRO A 386 16.89 86.84 -17.33
CA PRO A 386 17.64 85.60 -17.26
C PRO A 386 17.10 84.65 -16.19
N SER A 387 16.91 83.39 -16.59
CA SER A 387 16.32 82.34 -15.77
C SER A 387 17.18 82.03 -14.52
N LEU A 388 16.52 81.52 -13.48
CA LEU A 388 17.15 81.16 -12.21
C LEU A 388 18.29 80.13 -12.39
N ALA A 389 18.14 79.20 -13.34
CA ALA A 389 19.13 78.16 -13.65
C ALA A 389 20.45 78.74 -14.21
N ALA A 390 20.36 79.73 -15.10
CA ALA A 390 21.53 80.42 -15.65
C ALA A 390 22.30 81.21 -14.58
N ARG A 391 21.61 81.77 -13.59
CA ARG A 391 22.23 82.51 -12.45
C ARG A 391 22.94 81.56 -11.47
N ILE A 392 22.42 80.35 -11.25
CA ILE A 392 23.04 79.35 -10.36
C ILE A 392 24.33 78.80 -10.98
N GLN A 393 24.37 78.54 -12.30
CA GLN A 393 25.61 78.09 -12.98
C GLN A 393 26.72 79.16 -12.94
N ALA A 394 26.38 80.45 -13.03
CA ALA A 394 27.35 81.54 -12.91
C ALA A 394 27.95 81.65 -11.49
N LEU A 395 27.18 81.35 -10.45
CA LEU A 395 27.64 81.30 -9.05
C LEU A 395 28.55 80.08 -8.79
N GLN A 396 28.23 78.91 -9.34
CA GLN A 396 29.05 77.69 -9.21
C GLN A 396 30.42 77.83 -9.89
N ARG A 397 30.48 78.47 -11.07
CA ARG A 397 31.76 78.76 -11.76
C ARG A 397 32.64 79.71 -10.96
N ARG A 398 32.06 80.72 -10.31
CA ARG A 398 32.77 81.69 -9.46
C ARG A 398 33.25 81.08 -8.13
N ALA A 399 32.58 80.05 -7.61
CA ALA A 399 33.00 79.31 -6.41
C ALA A 399 34.13 78.31 -6.69
N ALA A 400 34.15 77.67 -7.88
CA ALA A 400 35.21 76.76 -8.30
C ALA A 400 36.59 77.45 -8.45
N ASP A 401 36.60 78.73 -8.83
CA ASP A 401 37.82 79.55 -8.94
C ASP A 401 38.41 79.96 -7.57
N LEU A 402 37.67 79.83 -6.46
CA LEU A 402 38.10 80.20 -5.10
C LEU A 402 38.60 79.02 -4.24
N THR A 403 38.28 77.77 -4.60
CA THR A 403 38.67 76.55 -3.85
C THR A 403 39.90 75.82 -4.39
N GLY A 404 40.50 76.31 -5.49
CA GLY A 404 41.74 75.80 -6.05
C GLY A 404 42.98 76.58 -5.57
N GLY A 405 43.44 76.33 -4.34
CA GLY A 405 44.76 76.83 -3.92
C GLY A 405 45.07 76.75 -2.42
N GLY A 406 45.98 75.86 -2.02
CA GLY A 406 46.80 76.07 -0.81
C GLY A 406 47.03 74.92 0.17
N SER A 407 47.92 73.98 -0.21
CA SER A 407 48.95 73.31 0.62
C SER A 407 48.63 72.25 1.72
N ALA A 408 49.35 71.13 1.56
CA ALA A 408 49.63 69.96 2.42
C ALA A 408 50.42 70.30 3.74
N PRO A 409 50.81 69.37 4.68
CA PRO A 409 51.15 67.93 4.45
C PRO A 409 50.98 66.87 5.60
N GLN A 410 51.24 65.58 5.24
CA GLN A 410 51.82 64.44 6.03
C GLN A 410 50.92 63.70 7.07
N ARG A 411 50.87 62.35 7.22
CA ARG A 411 51.84 61.24 6.99
C ARG A 411 51.22 59.85 6.67
N GLU A 412 51.91 59.14 5.76
CA GLU A 412 52.36 57.73 5.79
C GLU A 412 51.38 56.51 5.73
N LYS A 413 51.11 56.06 4.49
CA LYS A 413 51.46 54.76 3.82
C LYS A 413 52.20 53.65 4.64
N PRO A 414 52.27 52.37 4.15
CA PRO A 414 51.64 51.75 2.95
C PRO A 414 51.15 50.27 3.10
N ALA A 415 50.33 49.79 2.15
CA ALA A 415 50.59 48.75 1.12
C ALA A 415 50.24 47.28 1.48
N ARG A 416 49.22 46.67 0.83
CA ARG A 416 49.24 45.95 -0.49
C ARG A 416 49.78 44.51 -0.32
N THR A 417 49.35 43.43 -0.98
CA THR A 417 48.54 43.14 -2.18
C THR A 417 48.44 41.60 -2.31
N ASN A 418 47.34 41.07 -2.85
CA ASN A 418 47.20 40.31 -4.11
C ASN A 418 47.31 38.77 -4.10
N GLU A 419 46.47 38.22 -4.99
CA GLU A 419 46.68 37.08 -5.92
C GLU A 419 46.86 35.68 -5.31
N ALA A 420 45.92 34.76 -5.56
CA ALA A 420 45.65 34.01 -6.80
C ALA A 420 46.57 32.78 -6.98
N ASP A 421 45.93 31.62 -7.08
CA ASP A 421 46.26 30.49 -7.94
C ASP A 421 47.68 29.88 -7.91
N ARG A 422 47.79 28.67 -7.35
CA ARG A 422 48.14 27.41 -8.06
C ARG A 422 48.82 26.38 -7.15
N ASP A 423 48.41 25.13 -7.41
CA ASP A 423 49.19 23.90 -7.47
C ASP A 423 50.19 23.53 -6.37
N GLY A 424 50.07 22.27 -5.96
CA GLY A 424 51.22 21.38 -6.10
C GLY A 424 51.73 20.73 -4.81
N ALA A 425 51.23 19.51 -4.62
CA ALA A 425 52.05 18.32 -4.39
C ALA A 425 52.81 18.13 -3.06
N GLU A 426 52.49 16.97 -2.48
CA GLU A 426 53.42 16.00 -1.90
C GLU A 426 53.78 16.08 -0.41
N ALA A 427 53.35 15.02 0.29
CA ALA A 427 54.24 14.04 0.93
C ALA A 427 53.86 13.66 2.37
N ARG A 428 53.30 12.44 2.45
CA ARG A 428 53.63 11.36 3.39
C ARG A 428 52.88 11.33 4.74
N GLN A 429 51.94 10.40 4.85
CA GLN A 429 52.14 9.02 5.35
C GLN A 429 50.81 8.26 5.12
N ARG A 430 50.76 7.21 4.28
CA ARG A 430 51.03 5.78 4.61
C ARG A 430 50.20 5.31 5.81
N ALA A 431 49.50 4.19 5.80
CA ALA A 431 49.21 3.17 4.79
C ALA A 431 48.19 2.19 5.41
N GLU A 432 47.57 1.38 4.55
CA GLU A 432 47.00 0.04 4.85
C GLU A 432 45.72 0.02 5.71
N SER A 433 44.62 -0.64 5.36
CA SER A 433 44.36 -1.81 4.51
C SER A 433 42.83 -2.03 4.53
N VAL A 434 42.13 -2.76 3.67
CA VAL A 434 42.33 -3.47 2.41
C VAL A 434 40.89 -3.82 1.97
N SER A 435 40.61 -3.70 0.67
CA SER A 435 39.44 -4.32 0.05
C SER A 435 39.55 -5.83 0.16
N GLY A 436 38.52 -6.46 0.72
CA GLY A 436 38.13 -7.83 0.42
C GLY A 436 36.78 -7.78 -0.25
#